data_AF-D3AGJ0-F1
#
_entry.id   AF-D3AGJ0-F1
#
_cell.length_a   1.000
_cell.length_b   1.000
_cell.length_c   1.000
_cell.angle_alpha   90.00
_cell.angle_beta   90.00
_cell.angle_gamma   90.00
#
_symmetry.space_group_name_H-M   'P 1'
#
loop_
_entity.id
_entity.type
_entity.pdbx_description
1 polymer ?
#
loop_
_entity_poly.entity_id
_entity_poly.type
_entity_poly.pdbx_seq_one_letter_code
_entity_poly.pdbx_strand_id
1 'polypeptide(L)'
;MVKRCTGEDESRLLDFLEKDAVYHTFLLADIRNYGFDQEFQTVYAGLEEERITHVYLKFYGNLIVAGDAKGIDGEFLKTLTEDWKPDVVMGKAELTKAAGRWLPGYELAEKNLYLLEEGTHLIDENGLPEGVTMKKGVPGDEDKIHGFLMTIPEIRALYTSKEMIADRLKSGDGTHLYLERNGEIIAHVNSAAQSPFTVMLGGAAVKETERGKNYEAMLVSRISRDILAEGKKPCLFCDRESEHNLFVHIGFIKAGAWGTLTPRKAEEGKSRLPSYIPVYNRLFQDLMDGVYEKDSLLPSENVLAAAYKVSRNTLRQALTILAQDGFIYKRQGKGTFVSYDCRRREKKNLYNFLRECAKEPVSRVTMDYNIGLPTNIAKQKLQLKNGEEVLASNNVYWGEEGPIGQSFLQIPMELITGSGIDGKEPDEEQLLHFMDSMIYQKAVKAHMTIQVVAADEQVISYMNIPEGTVLLHMEQILYGPDFSPAARIKYYFIPDKYQVDCQLQA
;
A
#
# COMPACT_ATOMS: atom_id res chain seq x y z
N MET A 1 25.95 28.24 19.47
CA MET A 1 26.38 26.81 19.47
C MET A 1 25.13 25.96 19.60
N VAL A 2 24.97 24.93 18.77
CA VAL A 2 23.84 23.99 18.87
C VAL A 2 24.22 22.83 19.79
N LYS A 3 23.35 22.49 20.75
CA LYS A 3 23.51 21.33 21.62
C LYS A 3 22.32 20.38 21.50
N ARG A 4 22.54 19.10 21.81
CA ARG A 4 21.46 18.13 22.04
C ARG A 4 20.84 18.43 23.40
N CYS A 5 19.51 18.49 23.45
CA CYS A 5 18.78 18.77 24.68
C CYS A 5 18.62 17.51 25.53
N THR A 6 18.52 17.70 26.83
CA THR A 6 18.19 16.64 27.81
C THR A 6 17.05 17.11 28.72
N GLY A 7 16.62 16.27 29.67
CA GLY A 7 15.60 16.66 30.66
C GLY A 7 15.97 17.91 31.48
N GLU A 8 17.26 18.22 31.64
CA GLU A 8 17.71 19.45 32.32
C GLU A 8 17.35 20.73 31.55
N ASP A 9 17.09 20.61 30.25
CA ASP A 9 16.75 21.73 29.37
C ASP A 9 15.24 21.99 29.26
N GLU A 10 14.42 21.12 29.85
CA GLU A 10 12.97 21.11 29.65
C GLU A 10 12.31 22.45 29.97
N SER A 11 12.59 23.01 31.14
CA SER A 11 12.00 24.29 31.56
C SER A 11 12.34 25.40 30.57
N ARG A 12 13.62 25.54 30.19
CA ARG A 12 14.07 26.61 29.28
C ARG A 12 13.46 26.45 27.88
N LEU A 13 13.31 25.21 27.44
CA LEU A 13 12.82 24.89 26.11
C LEU A 13 11.30 25.06 26.01
N LEU A 14 10.56 24.65 27.04
CA LEU A 14 9.13 24.95 27.14
C LEU A 14 8.88 26.46 27.21
N ASP A 15 9.62 27.21 28.05
CA ASP A 15 9.51 28.68 28.12
C ASP A 15 9.75 29.37 26.76
N PHE A 16 10.64 28.80 25.95
CA PHE A 16 10.90 29.27 24.60
C PHE A 16 9.76 28.95 23.63
N LEU A 17 9.31 27.68 23.61
CA LEU A 17 8.29 27.22 22.69
C LEU A 17 6.91 27.80 22.99
N GLU A 18 6.58 28.05 24.26
CA GLU A 18 5.28 28.57 24.69
C GLU A 18 5.03 30.01 24.22
N LYS A 19 6.08 30.80 23.97
CA LYS A 19 5.95 32.17 23.44
C LYS A 19 5.25 32.25 22.09
N ASP A 20 5.36 31.19 21.29
CA ASP A 20 4.68 31.07 19.99
C ASP A 20 4.03 29.69 19.86
N ALA A 21 3.26 29.31 20.90
CA ALA A 21 2.67 27.99 21.06
C ALA A 21 1.84 27.52 19.84
N VAL A 22 1.26 28.46 19.10
CA VAL A 22 0.49 28.18 17.88
C VAL A 22 1.35 27.49 16.82
N TYR A 23 2.55 28.01 16.56
CA TYR A 23 3.51 27.41 15.62
C TYR A 23 4.25 26.20 16.22
N HIS A 24 4.36 26.13 17.54
CA HIS A 24 5.06 25.07 18.23
C HIS A 24 4.16 23.92 18.71
N THR A 25 2.90 23.87 18.26
CA THR A 25 1.92 22.85 18.69
C THR A 25 2.47 21.42 18.58
N PHE A 26 3.10 21.07 17.45
CA PHE A 26 3.69 19.74 17.25
C PHE A 26 4.91 19.48 18.16
N LEU A 27 5.83 20.45 18.25
CA LEU A 27 7.00 20.38 19.14
C LEU A 27 6.59 20.17 20.60
N LEU A 28 5.64 20.98 21.08
CA LEU A 28 5.13 20.90 22.45
C LEU A 28 4.44 19.56 22.73
N ALA A 29 3.68 19.04 21.76
CA ALA A 29 3.04 17.73 21.88
C ALA A 29 4.07 16.60 21.95
N ASP A 30 5.02 16.56 21.00
CA ASP A 30 6.00 15.48 20.88
C ASP A 30 7.00 15.47 22.03
N ILE A 31 7.46 16.64 22.49
CA ILE A 31 8.40 16.73 23.61
C ILE A 31 7.74 16.27 24.91
N ARG A 32 6.47 16.62 25.14
CA ARG A 32 5.74 16.18 26.34
C ARG A 32 5.42 14.69 26.33
N ASN A 33 5.10 14.14 25.16
CA ASN A 33 4.72 12.74 25.03
C ASN A 33 5.93 11.79 25.05
N TYR A 34 7.07 12.20 24.48
CA TYR A 34 8.21 11.32 24.24
C TYR A 34 9.53 11.79 24.88
N GLY A 35 9.58 13.00 25.43
CA GLY A 35 10.77 13.58 26.04
C GLY A 35 11.76 14.15 25.02
N PHE A 36 13.05 14.13 25.35
CA PHE A 36 14.10 14.82 24.57
C PHE A 36 14.95 13.90 23.70
N ASP A 37 15.09 12.63 24.13
CA ASP A 37 15.99 11.70 23.50
C ASP A 37 15.45 10.27 23.50
N GLN A 38 15.07 9.81 22.32
CA GLN A 38 14.58 8.46 22.00
C GLN A 38 15.25 8.01 20.69
N GLU A 39 15.24 6.71 20.40
CA GLU A 39 15.75 6.19 19.10
C GLU A 39 15.10 6.86 17.88
N PHE A 40 13.87 7.35 18.03
CA PHE A 40 13.07 7.99 16.98
C PHE A 40 12.90 9.51 17.14
N GLN A 41 13.36 10.09 18.24
CA GLN A 41 13.18 11.51 18.56
C GLN A 41 14.46 12.10 19.17
N THR A 42 14.98 13.16 18.59
CA THR A 42 16.09 13.92 19.19
C THR A 42 15.84 15.41 19.07
N VAL A 43 15.92 16.11 20.21
CA VAL A 43 15.78 17.57 20.27
C VAL A 43 17.16 18.23 20.32
N TYR A 44 17.36 19.26 19.51
CA TYR A 44 18.54 20.12 19.54
C TYR A 44 18.12 21.57 19.76
N ALA A 45 18.92 22.33 20.48
CA ALA A 45 18.70 23.76 20.69
C ALA A 45 19.96 24.57 20.37
N GLY A 46 19.76 25.64 19.60
CA GLY A 46 20.75 26.71 19.44
C GLY A 46 20.76 27.61 20.66
N LEU A 47 21.94 27.88 21.20
CA LEU A 47 22.14 28.75 22.35
C LEU A 47 22.98 29.98 21.99
N GLU A 48 22.52 31.14 22.46
CA GLU A 48 23.26 32.40 22.56
C GLU A 48 23.15 32.93 23.99
N GLU A 49 24.27 33.15 24.67
CA GLU A 49 24.30 33.62 26.07
C GLU A 49 23.35 32.83 27.01
N GLU A 50 23.36 31.50 26.88
CA GLU A 50 22.47 30.55 27.58
C GLU A 50 20.97 30.63 27.28
N ARG A 51 20.55 31.51 26.37
CA ARG A 51 19.17 31.58 25.89
C ARG A 51 18.99 30.70 24.67
N ILE A 52 17.88 29.95 24.64
CA ILE A 52 17.47 29.20 23.45
C ILE A 52 17.01 30.20 22.41
N THR A 53 17.61 30.11 21.23
CA THR A 53 17.25 30.95 20.08
C THR A 53 16.48 30.17 19.03
N HIS A 54 16.82 28.89 18.85
CA HIS A 54 16.22 28.00 17.85
C HIS A 54 16.17 26.58 18.37
N VAL A 55 15.19 25.80 17.90
CA VAL A 55 15.02 24.39 18.24
C VAL A 55 14.85 23.58 16.96
N TYR A 56 15.55 22.44 16.91
CA TYR A 56 15.41 21.43 15.87
C TYR A 56 14.93 20.14 16.51
N LEU A 57 13.75 19.67 16.14
CA LEU A 57 13.23 18.38 16.53
C LEU A 57 13.36 17.42 15.36
N LYS A 58 14.26 16.46 15.49
CA LYS A 58 14.35 15.30 14.60
C LYS A 58 13.37 14.24 15.10
N PHE A 59 12.34 13.95 14.31
CA PHE A 59 11.31 12.96 14.63
C PHE A 59 11.10 12.01 13.45
N TYR A 60 11.61 10.77 13.55
CA TYR A 60 11.68 9.81 12.45
C TYR A 60 12.30 10.42 11.16
N GLY A 61 11.50 10.62 10.11
CA GLY A 61 11.89 11.26 8.85
C GLY A 61 11.57 12.76 8.80
N ASN A 62 10.95 13.32 9.84
CA ASN A 62 10.54 14.72 9.89
C ASN A 62 11.55 15.54 10.68
N LEU A 63 11.80 16.76 10.20
CA LEU A 63 12.56 17.78 10.93
C LEU A 63 11.64 18.96 11.21
N ILE A 64 11.32 19.22 12.47
CA ILE A 64 10.57 20.41 12.87
C ILE A 64 11.54 21.49 13.33
N VAL A 65 11.39 22.70 12.81
CA VAL A 65 12.27 23.84 13.09
C VAL A 65 11.47 24.98 13.73
N ALA A 66 11.98 25.50 14.84
CA ALA A 66 11.39 26.58 15.62
C ALA A 66 12.42 27.67 15.96
N GLY A 67 11.99 28.93 16.07
CA GLY A 67 12.81 30.08 16.45
C GLY A 67 12.72 31.27 15.49
N ASP A 68 13.83 32.01 15.34
CA ASP A 68 13.95 33.16 14.43
C ASP A 68 14.58 32.74 13.08
N ALA A 69 14.15 33.31 11.97
CA ALA A 69 14.77 33.04 10.68
C ALA A 69 16.27 33.42 10.65
N LYS A 70 16.69 34.36 11.49
CA LYS A 70 18.06 34.89 11.53
C LYS A 70 19.08 34.01 12.23
N GLY A 71 18.68 33.20 13.22
CA GLY A 71 19.64 32.37 13.95
C GLY A 71 19.52 30.88 13.61
N ILE A 72 18.86 30.54 12.50
CA ILE A 72 19.00 29.23 11.88
C ILE A 72 20.49 28.95 11.61
N ASP A 73 21.02 27.94 12.29
CA ASP A 73 22.37 27.44 12.08
C ASP A 73 22.40 26.55 10.83
N GLY A 74 22.83 27.15 9.72
CA GLY A 74 22.90 26.48 8.43
C GLY A 74 23.98 25.40 8.34
N GLU A 75 25.09 25.55 9.07
CA GLU A 75 26.16 24.55 9.12
C GLU A 75 25.71 23.33 9.91
N PHE A 76 25.02 23.55 11.04
CA PHE A 76 24.40 22.48 11.80
C PHE A 76 23.33 21.76 10.97
N LEU A 77 22.46 22.47 10.24
CA LEU A 77 21.47 21.85 9.36
C LEU A 77 22.13 20.96 8.29
N LYS A 78 23.22 21.42 7.67
CA LYS A 78 23.97 20.61 6.71
C LYS A 78 24.53 19.35 7.36
N THR A 79 25.18 19.49 8.51
CA THR A 79 25.77 18.38 9.26
C THR A 79 24.70 17.37 9.69
N LEU A 80 23.58 17.86 10.24
CA LEU A 80 22.47 17.02 10.69
C LEU A 80 21.84 16.24 9.52
N THR A 81 21.83 16.83 8.32
CA THR A 81 21.18 16.25 7.14
C THR A 81 22.10 15.51 6.18
N GLU A 82 23.39 15.40 6.51
CA GLU A 82 24.39 14.70 5.69
C GLU A 82 24.13 13.18 5.69
N ASP A 83 24.02 12.58 6.88
CA ASP A 83 23.75 11.14 7.07
C ASP A 83 22.25 10.81 7.22
N TRP A 84 21.40 11.83 7.33
CA TRP A 84 19.97 11.67 7.52
C TRP A 84 19.18 12.70 6.71
N LYS A 85 18.59 12.28 5.59
CA LYS A 85 17.79 13.18 4.74
C LYS A 85 16.35 13.20 5.23
N PRO A 86 15.83 14.33 5.76
CA PRO A 86 14.45 14.42 6.18
C PRO A 86 13.50 14.28 4.97
N ASP A 87 12.43 13.51 5.14
CA ASP A 87 11.34 13.43 4.16
C ASP A 87 10.58 14.76 4.08
N VAL A 88 10.45 15.43 5.22
CA VAL A 88 9.82 16.75 5.34
C VAL A 88 10.55 17.59 6.38
N VAL A 89 10.86 18.85 6.05
CA VAL A 89 11.23 19.87 7.04
C VAL A 89 10.07 20.83 7.20
N MET A 90 9.62 21.09 8.43
CA MET A 90 8.42 21.87 8.69
C MET A 90 8.63 22.89 9.81
N GLY A 91 7.88 23.98 9.77
CA GLY A 91 7.99 25.08 10.72
C GLY A 91 7.24 26.31 10.24
N LYS A 92 7.44 27.43 10.93
CA LYS A 92 6.96 28.74 10.46
C LYS A 92 7.55 29.02 9.07
N ALA A 93 6.75 29.58 8.15
CA ALA A 93 7.14 29.69 6.73
C ALA A 93 8.48 30.41 6.51
N GLU A 94 8.74 31.48 7.27
CA GLU A 94 10.01 32.21 7.23
C GLU A 94 11.22 31.36 7.65
N LEU A 95 11.04 30.47 8.64
CA LEU A 95 12.08 29.54 9.10
C LEU A 95 12.38 28.49 8.06
N THR A 96 11.34 27.86 7.49
CA THR A 96 11.53 26.87 6.44
C THR A 96 12.14 27.48 5.18
N LYS A 97 11.80 28.73 4.86
CA LYS A 97 12.44 29.45 3.76
C LYS A 97 13.91 29.73 4.04
N ALA A 98 14.27 30.08 5.28
CA ALA A 98 15.66 30.24 5.69
C ALA A 98 16.43 28.91 5.67
N ALA A 99 15.86 27.84 6.21
CA ALA A 99 16.42 26.49 6.21
C ALA A 99 16.62 25.96 4.78
N GLY A 100 15.69 26.27 3.86
CA GLY A 100 15.74 25.83 2.45
C GLY A 100 16.97 26.34 1.69
N ARG A 101 17.57 27.46 2.13
CA ARG A 101 18.85 27.96 1.56
C ARG A 101 20.01 27.01 1.82
N TRP A 102 19.91 26.18 2.85
CA TRP A 102 20.94 25.23 3.29
C TRP A 102 20.65 23.78 2.87
N LEU A 103 19.44 23.52 2.35
CA LEU A 103 18.95 22.21 1.93
C LEU A 103 18.70 22.20 0.41
N PRO A 104 19.77 22.13 -0.42
CA PRO A 104 19.61 22.09 -1.87
C PRO A 104 18.83 20.84 -2.30
N GLY A 105 17.96 21.00 -3.29
CA GLY A 105 17.12 19.91 -3.76
C GLY A 105 15.87 19.68 -2.91
N TYR A 106 15.45 20.65 -2.10
CA TYR A 106 14.11 20.70 -1.50
C TYR A 106 13.24 21.79 -2.15
N GLU A 107 11.94 21.53 -2.19
CA GLU A 107 10.87 22.39 -2.69
C GLU A 107 10.05 22.90 -1.51
N LEU A 108 9.89 24.22 -1.45
CA LEU A 108 9.09 24.91 -0.43
C LEU A 108 7.63 24.96 -0.86
N ALA A 109 6.76 24.49 0.02
CA ALA A 109 5.33 24.75 -0.04
C ALA A 109 4.91 25.49 1.23
N GLU A 110 3.96 26.41 1.11
CA GLU A 110 3.43 27.20 2.21
C GLU A 110 1.92 26.99 2.32
N LYS A 111 1.43 26.89 3.55
CA LYS A 111 0.01 26.79 3.91
C LYS A 111 -0.34 27.88 4.90
N ASN A 112 -1.58 28.37 4.87
CA ASN A 112 -2.01 29.34 5.86
C ASN A 112 -2.40 28.64 7.15
N LEU A 113 -1.92 29.16 8.27
CA LEU A 113 -2.27 28.73 9.61
C LEU A 113 -3.38 29.63 10.15
N TYR A 114 -4.49 29.00 10.51
CA TYR A 114 -5.67 29.65 11.06
C TYR A 114 -5.82 29.27 12.53
N LEU A 115 -6.30 30.22 13.34
CA LEU A 115 -6.52 30.08 14.77
C LEU A 115 -7.92 30.59 15.12
N LEU A 116 -8.61 29.89 16.01
CA LEU A 116 -9.85 30.38 16.60
C LEU A 116 -9.57 30.86 18.02
N GLU A 117 -9.82 32.13 18.29
CA GLU A 117 -9.66 32.70 19.64
C GLU A 117 -10.93 32.58 20.48
N GLU A 118 -12.08 32.81 19.85
CA GLU A 118 -13.39 32.82 20.50
C GLU A 118 -14.42 32.08 19.64
N GLY A 119 -15.39 31.46 20.30
CA GLY A 119 -16.42 30.62 19.65
C GLY A 119 -17.65 31.38 19.16
N THR A 120 -17.62 32.71 19.08
CA THR A 120 -18.80 33.57 18.84
C THR A 120 -19.46 33.36 17.47
N HIS A 121 -18.68 32.96 16.47
CA HIS A 121 -19.13 32.71 15.10
C HIS A 121 -19.31 31.22 14.77
N LEU A 122 -19.12 30.33 15.76
CA LEU A 122 -19.28 28.90 15.55
C LEU A 122 -20.74 28.55 15.31
N ILE A 123 -20.99 27.71 14.32
CA ILE A 123 -22.35 27.28 13.99
C ILE A 123 -22.81 26.16 14.93
N ASP A 124 -24.10 26.19 15.24
CA ASP A 124 -24.75 25.19 16.08
C ASP A 124 -24.99 23.89 15.29
N GLU A 125 -25.01 22.76 16.00
CA GLU A 125 -25.41 21.46 15.44
C GLU A 125 -26.93 21.25 15.40
N ASN A 126 -27.72 22.16 16.00
CA ASN A 126 -29.17 22.04 16.17
C ASN A 126 -30.02 22.05 14.87
N GLY A 127 -29.40 21.92 13.70
CA GLY A 127 -30.04 21.91 12.37
C GLY A 127 -29.69 20.71 11.49
N LEU A 128 -29.20 19.60 12.07
CA LEU A 128 -28.91 18.39 11.28
C LEU A 128 -30.19 17.86 10.61
N PRO A 129 -30.18 17.57 9.30
CA PRO A 129 -31.34 17.02 8.62
C PRO A 129 -31.77 15.68 9.21
N GLU A 130 -33.05 15.34 9.04
CA GLU A 130 -33.59 14.06 9.48
C GLU A 130 -32.75 12.89 8.93
N GLY A 131 -32.45 11.92 9.82
CA GLY A 131 -31.60 10.77 9.51
C GLY A 131 -30.09 11.03 9.54
N VAL A 132 -29.62 12.24 9.87
CA VAL A 132 -28.19 12.54 10.10
C VAL A 132 -27.93 12.63 11.60
N THR A 133 -26.93 11.90 12.08
CA THR A 133 -26.51 11.93 13.49
C THR A 133 -25.04 12.28 13.61
N MET A 134 -24.68 13.10 14.60
CA MET A 134 -23.29 13.39 14.94
C MET A 134 -22.83 12.42 16.02
N LYS A 135 -21.65 11.83 15.83
CA LYS A 135 -21.06 10.87 16.77
C LYS A 135 -19.59 11.19 17.02
N LYS A 136 -19.16 10.94 18.25
CA LYS A 136 -17.75 10.91 18.65
C LYS A 136 -17.24 9.48 18.45
N GLY A 137 -16.10 9.34 17.77
CA GLY A 137 -15.48 8.04 17.55
C GLY A 137 -15.08 7.40 18.87
N VAL A 138 -15.36 6.11 19.00
CA VAL A 138 -14.97 5.28 20.15
C VAL A 138 -14.14 4.08 19.67
N PRO A 139 -13.37 3.42 20.56
CA PRO A 139 -12.72 2.16 20.20
C PRO A 139 -13.72 1.17 19.59
N GLY A 140 -13.41 0.66 18.40
CA GLY A 140 -14.33 -0.14 17.57
C GLY A 140 -14.84 0.56 16.30
N ASP A 141 -14.75 1.89 16.21
CA ASP A 141 -15.14 2.64 15.00
C ASP A 141 -14.01 2.79 13.97
N GLU A 142 -12.83 2.20 14.22
CA GLU A 142 -11.63 2.38 13.38
C GLU A 142 -11.89 2.02 11.92
N ASP A 143 -12.58 0.90 11.68
CA ASP A 143 -12.89 0.41 10.34
C ASP A 143 -13.77 1.39 9.57
N LYS A 144 -14.77 1.96 10.24
CA LYS A 144 -15.72 2.91 9.62
C LYS A 144 -15.00 4.21 9.28
N ILE A 145 -14.25 4.77 10.24
CA ILE A 145 -13.54 6.03 10.07
C ILE A 145 -12.45 5.88 8.99
N HIS A 146 -11.64 4.83 9.07
CA HIS A 146 -10.61 4.55 8.07
C HIS A 146 -11.24 4.32 6.69
N GLY A 147 -12.30 3.52 6.60
CA GLY A 147 -13.04 3.27 5.36
C GLY A 147 -13.49 4.57 4.70
N PHE A 148 -14.10 5.49 5.46
CA PHE A 148 -14.50 6.81 4.95
C PHE A 148 -13.30 7.64 4.48
N LEU A 149 -12.26 7.78 5.31
CA LEU A 149 -11.09 8.60 4.98
C LEU A 149 -10.37 8.12 3.71
N MET A 150 -10.36 6.81 3.46
CA MET A 150 -9.80 6.22 2.25
C MET A 150 -10.59 6.55 0.98
N THR A 151 -11.87 6.92 1.10
CA THR A 151 -12.69 7.40 -0.04
C THR A 151 -12.41 8.86 -0.41
N ILE A 152 -11.71 9.63 0.44
CA ILE A 152 -11.44 11.05 0.23
C ILE A 152 -10.02 11.22 -0.34
N PRO A 153 -9.86 11.54 -1.64
CA PRO A 153 -8.55 11.60 -2.29
C PRO A 153 -7.58 12.59 -1.61
N GLU A 154 -8.10 13.71 -1.11
CA GLU A 154 -7.31 14.79 -0.50
C GLU A 154 -6.71 14.40 0.86
N ILE A 155 -7.28 13.39 1.53
CA ILE A 155 -6.93 13.02 2.92
C ILE A 155 -6.35 11.61 3.04
N ARG A 156 -6.57 10.75 2.05
CA ARG A 156 -6.06 9.37 2.02
C ARG A 156 -4.56 9.26 2.33
N ALA A 157 -3.74 10.20 1.85
CA ALA A 157 -2.30 10.21 2.08
C ALA A 157 -1.91 10.48 3.55
N LEU A 158 -2.79 11.12 4.33
CA LEU A 158 -2.56 11.46 5.74
C LEU A 158 -2.96 10.32 6.69
N TYR A 159 -3.78 9.36 6.25
CA TYR A 159 -4.33 8.28 7.06
C TYR A 159 -4.12 6.91 6.42
N THR A 160 -2.87 6.59 6.11
CA THR A 160 -2.48 5.33 5.44
C THR A 160 -2.47 4.11 6.37
N SER A 161 -2.57 4.31 7.69
CA SER A 161 -2.63 3.23 8.70
C SER A 161 -3.90 3.35 9.54
N LYS A 162 -4.68 2.28 9.54
CA LYS A 162 -5.86 2.10 10.40
C LYS A 162 -5.46 2.03 11.87
N GLU A 163 -4.29 1.46 12.18
CA GLU A 163 -3.76 1.35 13.54
C GLU A 163 -3.55 2.71 14.18
N MET A 164 -3.16 3.74 13.42
CA MET A 164 -3.03 5.10 13.93
C MET A 164 -4.38 5.64 14.45
N ILE A 165 -5.48 5.33 13.76
CA ILE A 165 -6.82 5.71 14.20
C ILE A 165 -7.21 4.88 15.43
N ALA A 166 -6.91 3.59 15.43
CA ALA A 166 -7.14 2.69 16.56
C ALA A 166 -6.44 3.13 17.85
N ASP A 167 -5.17 3.48 17.73
CA ASP A 167 -4.35 3.86 18.88
C ASP A 167 -4.82 5.20 19.44
N ARG A 168 -5.19 6.16 18.58
CA ARG A 168 -5.79 7.45 19.01
C ARG A 168 -7.13 7.28 19.71
N LEU A 169 -8.01 6.45 19.17
CA LEU A 169 -9.31 6.17 19.80
C LEU A 169 -9.15 5.48 21.16
N LYS A 170 -8.14 4.61 21.31
CA LYS A 170 -7.84 3.91 22.58
C LYS A 170 -7.14 4.78 23.60
N SER A 171 -6.14 5.56 23.19
CA SER A 171 -5.38 6.43 24.07
C SER A 171 -6.16 7.67 24.51
N GLY A 172 -7.19 8.04 23.73
CA GLY A 172 -7.87 9.32 23.87
C GLY A 172 -7.03 10.50 23.37
N ASP A 173 -5.88 10.21 22.74
CA ASP A 173 -4.98 11.22 22.18
C ASP A 173 -5.52 11.67 20.82
N GLY A 174 -6.43 12.63 20.88
CA GLY A 174 -7.17 13.14 19.74
C GLY A 174 -8.63 12.70 19.76
N THR A 175 -9.48 13.54 19.18
CA THR A 175 -10.92 13.30 19.08
C THR A 175 -11.28 13.20 17.61
N HIS A 176 -11.95 12.10 17.24
CA HIS A 176 -12.61 11.95 15.94
C HIS A 176 -14.10 12.27 16.10
N LEU A 177 -14.62 13.16 15.27
CA LEU A 177 -16.04 13.47 15.19
C LEU A 177 -16.51 13.26 13.76
N TYR A 178 -17.67 12.63 13.59
CA TYR A 178 -18.22 12.36 12.27
C TYR A 178 -19.74 12.46 12.26
N LEU A 179 -20.26 12.74 11.07
CA LEU A 179 -21.69 12.65 10.76
C LEU A 179 -21.98 11.32 10.09
N GLU A 180 -23.04 10.66 10.52
CA GLU A 180 -23.50 9.38 10.01
C GLU A 180 -24.93 9.52 9.46
N ARG A 181 -25.18 8.94 8.29
CA ARG A 181 -26.51 8.78 7.69
C ARG A 181 -26.65 7.34 7.19
N ASN A 182 -27.71 6.66 7.60
CA ASN A 182 -27.98 5.27 7.23
C ASN A 182 -26.83 4.29 7.53
N GLY A 183 -26.07 4.51 8.62
CA GLY A 183 -24.93 3.67 8.99
C GLY A 183 -23.61 4.00 8.28
N GLU A 184 -23.62 4.95 7.33
CA GLU A 184 -22.42 5.40 6.63
C GLU A 184 -21.94 6.77 7.13
N ILE A 185 -20.62 6.93 7.25
CA ILE A 185 -20.02 8.23 7.52
C ILE A 185 -20.12 9.10 6.26
N ILE A 186 -20.64 10.31 6.43
CA ILE A 186 -20.81 11.31 5.36
C ILE A 186 -19.89 12.52 5.52
N ALA A 187 -19.43 12.79 6.74
CA ALA A 187 -18.46 13.85 7.04
C ALA A 187 -17.66 13.50 8.28
N HIS A 188 -16.42 13.98 8.37
CA HIS A 188 -15.48 13.67 9.45
C HIS A 188 -14.57 14.87 9.75
N VAL A 189 -14.15 15.02 11.00
CA VAL A 189 -13.04 15.89 11.44
C VAL A 189 -12.31 15.21 12.59
N ASN A 190 -11.03 15.50 12.78
CA ASN A 190 -10.32 15.08 13.98
C ASN A 190 -9.37 16.13 14.54
N SER A 191 -8.95 15.98 15.79
CA SER A 191 -7.74 16.63 16.29
C SER A 191 -6.52 15.74 16.04
N ALA A 192 -5.43 16.35 15.58
CA ALA A 192 -4.23 15.68 15.10
C ALA A 192 -3.04 15.78 16.07
N ALA A 193 -2.94 16.91 16.80
CA ALA A 193 -1.92 17.15 17.83
C ALA A 193 -2.49 18.09 18.90
N GLN A 194 -2.10 17.89 20.15
CA GLN A 194 -2.58 18.68 21.28
C GLN A 194 -1.41 19.20 22.12
N SER A 195 -1.46 20.48 22.45
CA SER A 195 -0.64 21.14 23.47
C SER A 195 -1.56 21.69 24.57
N PRO A 196 -1.03 22.21 25.69
CA PRO A 196 -1.86 22.87 26.72
C PRO A 196 -2.54 24.15 26.24
N PHE A 197 -2.06 24.74 25.16
CA PHE A 197 -2.51 26.04 24.66
C PHE A 197 -3.33 25.90 23.39
N THR A 198 -3.00 24.91 22.57
CA THR A 198 -3.50 24.78 21.21
C THR A 198 -3.80 23.35 20.83
N VAL A 199 -4.81 23.16 19.98
CA VAL A 199 -5.15 21.86 19.40
C VAL A 199 -5.19 22.00 17.89
N MET A 200 -4.33 21.25 17.20
CA MET A 200 -4.32 21.21 15.74
C MET A 200 -5.46 20.32 15.25
N LEU A 201 -6.38 20.89 14.49
CA LEU A 201 -7.40 20.16 13.75
C LEU A 201 -6.82 19.61 12.45
N GLY A 202 -7.26 18.41 12.09
CA GLY A 202 -6.88 17.73 10.85
C GLY A 202 -8.04 16.90 10.31
N GLY A 203 -7.82 16.30 9.13
CA GLY A 203 -8.74 15.29 8.57
C GLY A 203 -10.18 15.74 8.36
N ALA A 204 -10.44 17.04 8.22
CA ALA A 204 -11.77 17.58 7.92
C ALA A 204 -12.17 17.23 6.47
N ALA A 205 -13.21 16.43 6.31
CA ALA A 205 -13.70 15.99 5.00
C ALA A 205 -15.20 15.74 4.97
N VAL A 206 -15.77 15.89 3.78
CA VAL A 206 -17.17 15.59 3.47
C VAL A 206 -17.22 14.74 2.19
N LYS A 207 -18.05 13.69 2.21
CA LYS A 207 -18.35 12.84 1.05
C LYS A 207 -18.75 13.73 -0.13
N GLU A 208 -18.26 13.44 -1.33
CA GLU A 208 -18.44 14.31 -2.50
C GLU A 208 -19.92 14.64 -2.77
N THR A 209 -20.80 13.65 -2.63
CA THR A 209 -22.26 13.78 -2.80
C THR A 209 -22.96 14.61 -1.71
N GLU A 210 -22.27 14.92 -0.61
CA GLU A 210 -22.80 15.62 0.56
C GLU A 210 -22.15 17.01 0.74
N ARG A 211 -21.28 17.43 -0.18
CA ARG A 211 -20.66 18.77 -0.20
C ARG A 211 -21.73 19.86 -0.42
N GLY A 212 -21.46 21.06 0.09
CA GLY A 212 -22.38 22.21 0.00
C GLY A 212 -23.48 22.27 1.06
N LYS A 213 -23.51 21.33 2.01
CA LYS A 213 -24.51 21.25 3.10
C LYS A 213 -23.99 21.73 4.48
N ASN A 214 -22.88 22.45 4.51
CA ASN A 214 -22.22 22.98 5.71
C ASN A 214 -21.77 21.96 6.78
N TYR A 215 -21.83 20.66 6.49
CA TYR A 215 -21.44 19.60 7.42
C TYR A 215 -20.02 19.74 7.98
N GLU A 216 -19.06 20.15 7.15
CA GLU A 216 -17.69 20.39 7.59
C GLU A 216 -17.63 21.50 8.66
N ALA A 217 -18.31 22.63 8.42
CA ALA A 217 -18.36 23.73 9.38
C ALA A 217 -19.06 23.33 10.68
N MET A 218 -20.09 22.47 10.61
CA MET A 218 -20.79 22.00 11.82
C MET A 218 -19.87 21.15 12.68
N LEU A 219 -19.17 20.20 12.06
CA LEU A 219 -18.19 19.35 12.74
C LEU A 219 -17.03 20.15 13.33
N VAL A 220 -16.47 21.07 12.54
CA VAL A 220 -15.37 21.95 12.97
C VAL A 220 -15.83 22.89 14.09
N SER A 221 -17.06 23.39 14.04
CA SER A 221 -17.63 24.22 15.11
C SER A 221 -17.81 23.44 16.41
N ARG A 222 -18.32 22.20 16.32
CA ARG A 222 -18.51 21.35 17.49
C ARG A 222 -17.18 21.00 18.16
N ILE A 223 -16.20 20.50 17.40
CA ILE A 223 -14.89 20.15 17.96
C ILE A 223 -14.18 21.38 18.53
N SER A 224 -14.35 22.54 17.88
CA SER A 224 -13.76 23.79 18.36
C SER A 224 -14.39 24.28 19.66
N ARG A 225 -15.72 24.11 19.84
CA ARG A 225 -16.39 24.38 21.13
C ARG A 225 -15.85 23.51 22.24
N ASP A 226 -15.69 22.21 21.99
CA ASP A 226 -15.15 21.27 22.98
C ASP A 226 -13.70 21.67 23.36
N ILE A 227 -12.86 22.05 22.38
CA ILE A 227 -11.48 22.52 22.60
C ILE A 227 -11.42 23.84 23.40
N LEU A 228 -12.28 24.81 23.06
CA LEU A 228 -12.36 26.09 23.78
C LEU A 228 -12.84 25.91 25.21
N ALA A 229 -13.75 24.97 25.47
CA ALA A 229 -14.22 24.63 26.81
C ALA A 229 -13.11 24.03 27.70
N GLU A 230 -12.10 23.38 27.10
CA GLU A 230 -10.88 22.93 27.78
C GLU A 230 -9.86 24.07 28.02
N GLY A 231 -10.16 25.31 27.61
CA GLY A 231 -9.26 26.46 27.72
C GLY A 231 -8.14 26.49 26.67
N LYS A 232 -8.24 25.66 25.62
CA LYS A 232 -7.28 25.58 24.52
C LYS A 232 -7.82 26.30 23.28
N LYS A 233 -6.93 26.72 22.37
CA LYS A 233 -7.31 27.35 21.09
C LYS A 233 -7.21 26.35 19.92
N PRO A 234 -8.27 26.12 19.13
CA PRO A 234 -8.18 25.29 17.94
C PRO A 234 -7.43 26.01 16.81
N CYS A 235 -6.55 25.29 16.12
CA CYS A 235 -5.82 25.79 14.96
C CYS A 235 -5.86 24.78 13.81
N LEU A 236 -5.71 25.24 12.56
CA LEU A 236 -5.75 24.39 11.37
C LEU A 236 -4.93 24.97 10.21
N PHE A 237 -4.55 24.11 9.27
CA PHE A 237 -3.94 24.52 8.00
C PHE A 237 -4.98 24.56 6.88
N CYS A 238 -4.99 25.63 6.10
CA CYS A 238 -5.85 25.75 4.92
C CYS A 238 -5.13 26.49 3.77
N ASP A 239 -5.24 25.95 2.56
CA ASP A 239 -4.58 26.51 1.37
C ASP A 239 -5.37 27.69 0.76
N ARG A 240 -6.67 27.83 1.07
CA ARG A 240 -7.57 28.81 0.44
C ARG A 240 -7.50 30.18 1.13
N GLU A 241 -6.83 31.13 0.49
CA GLU A 241 -6.99 32.56 0.77
C GLU A 241 -8.22 33.10 0.03
N SER A 242 -9.40 32.95 0.64
CA SER A 242 -10.60 33.61 0.12
C SER A 242 -11.45 34.07 1.28
N GLU A 243 -12.12 35.22 1.13
CA GLU A 243 -13.21 35.62 2.03
C GLU A 243 -14.28 34.52 2.12
N HIS A 244 -14.38 33.67 1.10
CA HIS A 244 -15.27 32.51 0.98
C HIS A 244 -14.74 31.25 1.68
N ASN A 245 -13.66 31.36 2.47
CA ASN A 245 -13.12 30.25 3.24
C ASN A 245 -14.09 29.95 4.39
N LEU A 246 -14.53 28.69 4.44
CA LEU A 246 -15.45 28.19 5.44
C LEU A 246 -14.97 28.47 6.87
N PHE A 247 -13.67 28.30 7.12
CA PHE A 247 -13.09 28.49 8.45
C PHE A 247 -13.14 29.95 8.90
N VAL A 248 -12.95 30.90 7.97
CA VAL A 248 -13.08 32.34 8.25
C VAL A 248 -14.52 32.70 8.64
N HIS A 249 -15.51 32.10 7.96
CA HIS A 249 -16.92 32.33 8.26
C HIS A 249 -17.33 31.87 9.65
N ILE A 250 -16.70 30.82 10.18
CA ILE A 250 -16.96 30.32 11.54
C ILE A 250 -16.01 30.91 12.59
N GLY A 251 -15.29 31.99 12.24
CA GLY A 251 -14.52 32.81 13.17
C GLY A 251 -13.00 32.56 13.22
N PHE A 252 -12.45 31.64 12.43
CA PHE A 252 -11.00 31.44 12.40
C PHE A 252 -10.30 32.64 11.75
N ILE A 253 -9.30 33.18 12.42
CA ILE A 253 -8.44 34.25 11.92
C ILE A 253 -7.12 33.67 11.42
N LYS A 254 -6.55 34.28 10.37
CA LYS A 254 -5.23 33.89 9.86
C LYS A 254 -4.16 34.30 10.87
N ALA A 255 -3.54 33.32 11.53
CA ALA A 255 -2.43 33.52 12.47
C ALA A 255 -1.08 33.66 11.74
N GLY A 256 -0.98 33.13 10.52
CA GLY A 256 0.13 33.38 9.61
C GLY A 256 0.34 32.22 8.63
N ALA A 257 1.60 31.85 8.38
CA ALA A 257 1.97 30.87 7.36
C ALA A 257 2.90 29.79 7.92
N TRP A 258 2.59 28.55 7.54
CA TRP A 258 3.36 27.35 7.83
C TRP A 258 4.04 26.87 6.57
N GLY A 259 5.33 26.57 6.65
CA GLY A 259 6.08 26.08 5.52
C GLY A 259 6.45 24.61 5.68
N THR A 260 6.59 23.95 4.54
CA THR A 260 7.12 22.59 4.43
C THR A 260 8.13 22.56 3.28
N LEU A 261 9.32 22.05 3.55
CA LEU A 261 10.30 21.67 2.53
C LEU A 261 10.20 20.17 2.31
N THR A 262 10.04 19.76 1.06
CA THR A 262 10.08 18.35 0.66
C THR A 262 11.12 18.15 -0.43
N PRO A 263 11.81 17.01 -0.53
CA PRO A 263 12.79 16.79 -1.61
C PRO A 263 12.16 17.03 -2.98
N ARG A 264 12.78 17.88 -3.82
CA ARG A 264 12.40 18.11 -5.22
C ARG A 264 12.30 16.78 -5.92
N LYS A 265 11.16 16.53 -6.56
CA LYS A 265 11.03 15.38 -7.45
C LYS A 265 11.94 15.61 -8.65
N ALA A 266 13.05 14.88 -8.73
CA ALA A 266 13.81 14.82 -9.96
C ALA A 266 12.90 14.26 -11.05
N GLU A 267 12.71 15.01 -12.14
CA GLU A 267 12.22 14.44 -13.39
C GLU A 267 13.27 13.43 -13.87
N GLU A 268 13.03 12.15 -13.58
CA GLU A 268 13.25 10.95 -14.40
C GLU A 268 13.39 9.69 -13.52
N GLY A 269 12.56 8.67 -13.82
CA GLY A 269 12.92 7.25 -13.71
C GLY A 269 13.31 6.65 -12.35
N LYS A 270 12.37 5.85 -11.79
CA LYS A 270 12.50 4.85 -10.70
C LYS A 270 12.40 5.36 -9.25
N SER A 271 11.19 5.16 -8.71
CA SER A 271 10.82 4.86 -7.33
C SER A 271 11.92 4.95 -6.25
N ARG A 272 11.81 5.89 -5.32
CA ARG A 272 12.21 5.60 -3.93
C ARG A 272 11.28 4.50 -3.44
N LEU A 273 11.82 3.30 -3.35
CA LEU A 273 11.08 2.11 -2.93
C LEU A 273 10.42 2.39 -1.56
N PRO A 274 9.11 2.19 -1.41
CA PRO A 274 8.43 2.29 -0.11
C PRO A 274 9.24 1.65 1.03
N SER A 275 9.19 2.24 2.22
CA SER A 275 10.05 1.86 3.36
C SER A 275 9.93 0.40 3.78
N TYR A 276 8.83 -0.28 3.45
CA TYR A 276 8.65 -1.71 3.70
C TYR A 276 9.41 -2.61 2.72
N ILE A 277 9.77 -2.13 1.52
CA ILE A 277 10.39 -2.94 0.47
C ILE A 277 11.78 -3.46 0.86
N PRO A 278 12.69 -2.65 1.45
CA PRO A 278 13.97 -3.18 1.94
C PRO A 278 13.80 -4.27 3.01
N VAL A 279 12.78 -4.16 3.85
CA VAL A 279 12.48 -5.14 4.92
C VAL A 279 11.88 -6.41 4.33
N TYR A 280 10.94 -6.25 3.40
CA TYR A 280 10.36 -7.32 2.62
C TYR A 280 11.46 -8.12 1.92
N ASN A 281 12.34 -7.44 1.19
CA ASN A 281 13.41 -8.09 0.42
C ASN A 281 14.38 -8.85 1.33
N ARG A 282 14.73 -8.30 2.50
CA ARG A 282 15.59 -9.00 3.46
C ARG A 282 14.90 -10.23 4.05
N LEU A 283 13.65 -10.10 4.50
CA LEU A 283 12.94 -11.24 5.09
C LEU A 283 12.63 -12.31 4.05
N PHE A 284 12.32 -11.91 2.81
CA PHE A 284 12.20 -12.79 1.67
C PHE A 284 13.51 -13.53 1.40
N GLN A 285 14.64 -12.84 1.42
CA GLN A 285 15.96 -13.44 1.23
C GLN A 285 16.31 -14.41 2.36
N ASP A 286 16.01 -14.08 3.62
CA ASP A 286 16.19 -14.99 4.76
C ASP A 286 15.33 -16.27 4.61
N LEU A 287 14.14 -16.15 4.02
CA LEU A 287 13.28 -17.29 3.68
C LEU A 287 13.84 -18.11 2.50
N MET A 288 14.44 -17.46 1.49
CA MET A 288 15.10 -18.14 0.37
C MET A 288 16.34 -18.90 0.83
N ASP A 289 17.16 -18.27 1.66
CA ASP A 289 18.41 -18.80 2.19
C ASP A 289 18.18 -19.90 3.24
N GLY A 290 16.91 -20.17 3.60
CA GLY A 290 16.52 -21.24 4.50
C GLY A 290 16.82 -20.95 5.97
N VAL A 291 16.96 -19.67 6.35
CA VAL A 291 17.15 -19.25 7.75
C VAL A 291 15.95 -19.66 8.61
N TYR A 292 14.75 -19.65 8.02
CA TYR A 292 13.52 -20.13 8.65
C TYR A 292 12.94 -21.29 7.84
N GLU A 293 12.74 -22.43 8.50
CA GLU A 293 12.16 -23.61 7.84
C GLU A 293 10.65 -23.49 7.67
N LYS A 294 10.10 -24.25 6.71
CA LYS A 294 8.65 -24.37 6.53
C LYS A 294 7.98 -24.80 7.84
N ASP A 295 6.85 -24.18 8.15
CA ASP A 295 6.06 -24.35 9.38
C ASP A 295 6.77 -23.94 10.68
N SER A 296 7.95 -23.31 10.58
CA SER A 296 8.61 -22.71 11.73
C SER A 296 7.96 -21.39 12.15
N LEU A 297 8.07 -21.08 13.44
CA LEU A 297 7.56 -19.83 14.02
C LEU A 297 8.58 -18.71 13.77
N LEU A 298 8.14 -17.64 13.11
CA LEU A 298 8.93 -16.43 12.97
C LEU A 298 9.10 -15.74 14.33
N PRO A 299 10.26 -15.10 14.58
CA PRO A 299 10.44 -14.29 15.78
C PRO A 299 9.36 -13.21 15.89
N SER A 300 9.06 -12.78 17.12
CA SER A 300 8.03 -11.76 17.34
C SER A 300 8.29 -10.47 16.56
N GLU A 301 7.23 -9.74 16.21
CA GLU A 301 7.32 -8.47 15.47
C GLU A 301 8.28 -7.48 16.16
N ASN A 302 8.34 -7.48 17.50
CA ASN A 302 9.27 -6.64 18.26
C ASN A 302 10.74 -7.01 18.04
N VAL A 303 11.04 -8.30 17.99
CA VAL A 303 12.40 -8.82 17.78
C VAL A 303 12.84 -8.56 16.34
N LEU A 304 11.97 -8.80 15.37
CA LEU A 304 12.26 -8.54 13.96
C LEU A 304 12.42 -7.03 13.68
N ALA A 305 11.60 -6.17 14.29
CA ALA A 305 11.69 -4.73 14.07
C ALA A 305 13.01 -4.16 14.58
N ALA A 306 13.47 -4.66 15.74
CA ALA A 306 14.78 -4.34 16.28
C ALA A 306 15.92 -4.88 15.41
N ALA A 307 15.82 -6.13 14.93
CA ALA A 307 16.84 -6.75 14.09
C ALA A 307 17.06 -6.02 12.76
N TYR A 308 15.97 -5.60 12.09
CA TYR A 308 16.06 -4.87 10.83
C TYR A 308 16.18 -3.34 10.98
N LYS A 309 16.19 -2.83 12.22
CA LYS A 309 16.26 -1.39 12.55
C LYS A 309 15.18 -0.57 11.83
N VAL A 310 13.93 -1.02 11.89
CA VAL A 310 12.79 -0.37 11.25
C VAL A 310 11.63 -0.14 12.22
N SER A 311 10.75 0.80 11.89
CA SER A 311 9.52 0.98 12.66
C SER A 311 8.66 -0.28 12.62
N ARG A 312 7.90 -0.54 13.70
CA ARG A 312 6.97 -1.68 13.75
C ARG A 312 5.94 -1.62 12.63
N ASN A 313 5.51 -0.42 12.23
CA ASN A 313 4.55 -0.25 11.13
C ASN A 313 5.16 -0.67 9.80
N THR A 314 6.43 -0.33 9.56
CA THR A 314 7.17 -0.75 8.36
C THR A 314 7.36 -2.27 8.31
N LEU A 315 7.70 -2.90 9.43
CA LEU A 315 7.80 -4.37 9.51
C LEU A 315 6.43 -5.03 9.33
N ARG A 316 5.38 -4.53 9.98
CA ARG A 316 4.03 -5.09 9.86
C ARG A 316 3.51 -4.99 8.43
N GLN A 317 3.83 -3.90 7.74
CA GLN A 317 3.52 -3.75 6.32
C GLN A 317 4.26 -4.79 5.48
N ALA A 318 5.56 -4.99 5.71
CA ALA A 318 6.33 -6.02 5.02
C ALA A 318 5.80 -7.44 5.30
N LEU A 319 5.48 -7.76 6.56
CA LEU A 319 4.90 -9.05 6.96
C LEU A 319 3.48 -9.26 6.39
N THR A 320 2.69 -8.19 6.26
CA THR A 320 1.36 -8.28 5.65
C THR A 320 1.47 -8.62 4.17
N ILE A 321 2.42 -7.99 3.46
CA ILE A 321 2.65 -8.24 2.04
C ILE A 321 3.25 -9.63 1.83
N LEU A 322 4.23 -10.06 2.65
CA LEU A 322 4.75 -11.43 2.63
C LEU A 322 3.69 -12.49 2.92
N ALA A 323 2.69 -12.17 3.74
CA ALA A 323 1.56 -13.06 4.00
C ALA A 323 0.57 -13.09 2.82
N GLN A 324 0.35 -11.97 2.15
CA GLN A 324 -0.45 -11.88 0.93
C GLN A 324 0.20 -12.65 -0.23
N ASP A 325 1.52 -12.57 -0.33
CA ASP A 325 2.32 -13.29 -1.33
C ASP A 325 2.48 -14.78 -0.99
N GLY A 326 1.93 -15.25 0.13
CA GLY A 326 1.87 -16.67 0.48
C GLY A 326 3.17 -17.26 1.05
N PHE A 327 4.16 -16.43 1.39
CA PHE A 327 5.42 -16.88 2.00
C PHE A 327 5.30 -17.19 3.49
N ILE A 328 4.35 -16.54 4.17
CA ILE A 328 4.08 -16.71 5.60
C ILE A 328 2.56 -16.71 5.86
N TYR A 329 2.12 -17.26 6.99
CA TYR A 329 0.71 -17.24 7.40
C TYR A 329 0.58 -16.97 8.91
N LYS A 330 -0.49 -16.27 9.31
CA LYS A 330 -0.74 -15.94 10.73
C LYS A 330 -1.73 -16.91 11.35
N ARG A 331 -1.44 -17.41 12.54
CA ARG A 331 -2.40 -18.13 13.39
C ARG A 331 -2.74 -17.27 14.60
N GLN A 332 -4.03 -16.94 14.74
CA GLN A 332 -4.53 -16.09 15.81
C GLN A 332 -4.09 -16.61 17.19
N GLY A 333 -3.42 -15.74 17.97
CA GLY A 333 -2.90 -16.07 19.30
C GLY A 333 -1.64 -16.94 19.33
N LYS A 334 -1.14 -17.43 18.18
CA LYS A 334 0.01 -18.35 18.09
C LYS A 334 1.22 -17.78 17.34
N GLY A 335 1.06 -16.66 16.63
CA GLY A 335 2.13 -15.96 15.93
C GLY A 335 2.12 -16.16 14.40
N THR A 336 3.24 -15.87 13.76
CA THR A 336 3.43 -15.91 12.31
C THR A 336 4.28 -17.13 11.95
N PHE A 337 3.82 -17.96 11.04
CA PHE A 337 4.48 -19.19 10.59
C PHE A 337 4.94 -19.06 9.14
N VAL A 338 6.01 -19.76 8.77
CA VAL A 338 6.52 -19.80 7.40
C VAL A 338 5.73 -20.82 6.57
N SER A 339 5.11 -20.41 5.47
CA SER A 339 4.52 -21.34 4.48
C SER A 339 5.49 -21.67 3.34
N TYR A 340 6.48 -20.81 3.10
CA TYR A 340 7.45 -21.00 2.04
C TYR A 340 8.34 -22.23 2.28
N ASP A 341 8.52 -23.02 1.22
CA ASP A 341 9.40 -24.18 1.21
C ASP A 341 10.59 -23.89 0.29
N CYS A 342 11.70 -23.44 0.87
CA CYS A 342 12.94 -23.15 0.14
C CYS A 342 13.55 -24.38 -0.54
N ARG A 343 13.08 -25.60 -0.20
CA ARG A 343 13.51 -26.86 -0.83
C ARG A 343 12.70 -27.16 -2.10
N ARG A 344 11.65 -26.39 -2.40
CA ARG A 344 10.84 -26.50 -3.61
C ARG A 344 11.60 -25.84 -4.77
N ARG A 345 12.56 -26.60 -5.33
CA ARG A 345 13.39 -26.28 -6.51
C ARG A 345 12.64 -25.39 -7.53
N GLU A 346 13.33 -24.34 -8.00
CA GLU A 346 12.95 -23.47 -9.13
C GLU A 346 12.17 -24.26 -10.18
N LYS A 347 10.85 -24.05 -10.25
CA LYS A 347 10.04 -24.66 -11.31
C LYS A 347 10.54 -24.09 -12.64
N LYS A 348 10.90 -24.95 -13.59
CA LYS A 348 11.16 -24.54 -14.97
C LYS A 348 10.01 -23.64 -15.46
N ASN A 349 10.32 -22.52 -16.13
CA ASN A 349 9.32 -21.54 -16.59
C ASN A 349 8.27 -22.07 -17.60
N LEU A 350 8.40 -23.33 -18.06
CA LEU A 350 7.49 -23.97 -19.01
C LEU A 350 6.88 -25.21 -18.37
N TYR A 351 5.57 -25.18 -18.16
CA TYR A 351 4.77 -26.25 -17.55
C TYR A 351 3.31 -26.16 -18.01
N ASN A 352 2.52 -27.21 -17.72
CA ASN A 352 1.08 -27.20 -17.96
C ASN A 352 0.36 -26.34 -16.91
N PHE A 353 -0.13 -25.17 -17.32
CA PHE A 353 -0.81 -24.23 -16.42
C PHE A 353 -2.06 -24.82 -15.76
N LEU A 354 -2.83 -25.67 -16.45
CA LEU A 354 -4.06 -26.25 -15.89
C LEU A 354 -3.79 -27.23 -14.75
N ARG A 355 -2.58 -27.78 -14.69
CA ARG A 355 -2.18 -28.76 -13.66
C ARG A 355 -1.41 -28.11 -12.51
N GLU A 356 -0.52 -27.17 -12.82
CA GLU A 356 0.38 -26.57 -11.83
C GLU A 356 -0.19 -25.32 -11.13
N CYS A 357 -1.12 -24.61 -11.76
CA CYS A 357 -1.73 -23.37 -11.22
C CYS A 357 -3.13 -23.58 -10.63
N ALA A 358 -3.61 -24.83 -10.57
CA ALA A 358 -4.89 -25.15 -9.97
C ALA A 358 -4.84 -24.92 -8.45
N LYS A 359 -5.87 -24.25 -7.89
CA LYS A 359 -5.99 -24.07 -6.43
C LYS A 359 -6.37 -25.36 -5.70
N GLU A 360 -6.97 -26.30 -6.43
CA GLU A 360 -7.36 -27.62 -5.96
C GLU A 360 -6.64 -28.71 -6.77
N PRO A 361 -6.41 -29.92 -6.20
CA PRO A 361 -5.75 -30.99 -6.93
C PRO A 361 -6.60 -31.49 -8.10
N VAL A 362 -5.95 -31.72 -9.25
CA VAL A 362 -6.60 -32.35 -10.40
C VAL A 362 -6.85 -33.82 -10.09
N SER A 363 -8.11 -34.23 -10.08
CA SER A 363 -8.55 -35.61 -9.78
C SER A 363 -8.50 -36.51 -11.01
N ARG A 364 -8.88 -35.97 -12.18
CA ARG A 364 -8.97 -36.71 -13.44
C ARG A 364 -8.79 -35.78 -14.64
N VAL A 365 -8.23 -36.30 -15.73
CA VAL A 365 -8.21 -35.64 -17.03
C VAL A 365 -8.98 -36.49 -18.03
N THR A 366 -9.91 -35.88 -18.78
CA THR A 366 -10.60 -36.53 -19.90
C THR A 366 -10.02 -35.98 -21.18
N MET A 367 -9.58 -36.86 -22.08
CA MET A 367 -8.93 -36.52 -23.33
C MET A 367 -9.82 -36.96 -24.50
N ASP A 368 -10.06 -36.06 -25.44
CA ASP A 368 -10.69 -36.34 -26.74
C ASP A 368 -9.77 -35.81 -27.83
N TYR A 369 -9.28 -36.67 -28.73
CA TYR A 369 -8.28 -36.29 -29.71
C TYR A 369 -8.59 -36.82 -31.11
N ASN A 370 -8.09 -36.10 -32.11
CA ASN A 370 -8.16 -36.46 -33.51
C ASN A 370 -6.81 -36.18 -34.19
N ILE A 371 -6.43 -37.05 -35.13
CA ILE A 371 -5.23 -36.91 -35.96
C ILE A 371 -5.69 -36.61 -37.38
N GLY A 372 -5.18 -35.52 -37.96
CA GLY A 372 -5.50 -35.19 -39.34
C GLY A 372 -4.79 -33.96 -39.85
N LEU A 373 -5.26 -33.45 -40.98
CA LEU A 373 -4.66 -32.28 -41.62
C LEU A 373 -4.91 -31.00 -40.79
N PRO A 374 -3.89 -30.13 -40.65
CA PRO A 374 -4.02 -28.90 -39.89
C PRO A 374 -4.96 -27.90 -40.58
N THR A 375 -5.64 -27.11 -39.77
CA THR A 375 -6.33 -25.91 -40.27
C THR A 375 -5.32 -24.89 -40.80
N ASN A 376 -5.74 -23.97 -41.68
CA ASN A 376 -4.86 -22.93 -42.21
C ASN A 376 -4.18 -22.11 -41.09
N ILE A 377 -4.89 -21.85 -39.99
CA ILE A 377 -4.36 -21.15 -38.81
C ILE A 377 -3.28 -21.99 -38.12
N ALA A 378 -3.53 -23.29 -37.91
CA ALA A 378 -2.55 -24.19 -37.32
C ALA A 378 -1.30 -24.30 -38.19
N LYS A 379 -1.48 -24.45 -39.51
CA LYS A 379 -0.39 -24.50 -40.49
C LYS A 379 0.47 -23.24 -40.47
N GLN A 380 -0.14 -22.05 -40.39
CA GLN A 380 0.59 -20.79 -40.32
C GLN A 380 1.34 -20.63 -38.98
N LYS A 381 0.67 -20.88 -37.86
CA LYS A 381 1.27 -20.69 -36.51
C LYS A 381 2.32 -21.74 -36.18
N LEU A 382 2.16 -22.98 -36.66
CA LEU A 382 3.10 -24.08 -36.49
C LEU A 382 4.08 -24.25 -37.67
N GLN A 383 4.05 -23.33 -38.65
CA GLN A 383 4.96 -23.34 -39.81
C GLN A 383 5.06 -24.70 -40.55
N LEU A 384 3.93 -25.40 -40.65
CA LEU A 384 3.87 -26.78 -41.17
C LEU A 384 3.95 -26.81 -42.70
N LYS A 385 4.61 -27.84 -43.23
CA LYS A 385 4.66 -28.10 -44.68
C LYS A 385 3.35 -28.69 -45.18
N ASN A 386 3.17 -28.70 -46.50
CA ASN A 386 2.01 -29.34 -47.12
C ASN A 386 2.01 -30.84 -46.83
N GLY A 387 0.93 -31.35 -46.23
CA GLY A 387 0.72 -32.77 -45.98
C GLY A 387 1.17 -33.28 -44.60
N GLU A 388 1.68 -32.40 -43.74
CA GLU A 388 1.99 -32.78 -42.34
C GLU A 388 0.70 -32.91 -41.52
N GLU A 389 0.59 -33.99 -40.76
CA GLU A 389 -0.54 -34.26 -39.86
C GLU A 389 -0.30 -33.65 -38.48
N VAL A 390 -1.38 -33.25 -37.83
CA VAL A 390 -1.40 -32.73 -36.46
C VAL A 390 -2.35 -33.54 -35.60
N LEU A 391 -1.93 -33.79 -34.37
CA LEU A 391 -2.80 -34.21 -33.29
C LEU A 391 -3.49 -32.96 -32.72
N ALA A 392 -4.82 -32.93 -32.80
CA ALA A 392 -5.66 -31.95 -32.13
C ALA A 392 -6.37 -32.62 -30.96
N SER A 393 -6.16 -32.13 -29.74
CA SER A 393 -6.69 -32.76 -28.53
C SER A 393 -7.37 -31.75 -27.61
N ASN A 394 -8.59 -32.07 -27.17
CA ASN A 394 -9.33 -31.40 -26.11
C ASN A 394 -9.18 -32.17 -24.81
N ASN A 395 -8.55 -31.55 -23.82
CA ASN A 395 -8.39 -32.13 -22.49
C ASN A 395 -9.19 -31.32 -21.48
N VAL A 396 -10.06 -31.98 -20.73
CA VAL A 396 -10.84 -31.39 -19.63
C VAL A 396 -10.25 -31.87 -18.31
N TYR A 397 -9.90 -30.93 -17.45
CA TYR A 397 -9.32 -31.18 -16.13
C TYR A 397 -10.45 -31.09 -15.10
N TRP A 398 -10.55 -32.11 -14.26
CA TRP A 398 -11.58 -32.24 -13.23
C TRP A 398 -10.95 -32.11 -11.85
N GLY A 399 -11.61 -31.35 -10.98
CA GLY A 399 -11.37 -31.30 -9.54
C GLY A 399 -12.31 -32.23 -8.79
N GLU A 400 -12.55 -31.94 -7.50
CA GLU A 400 -13.53 -32.69 -6.69
C GLU A 400 -14.97 -32.23 -6.96
N GLU A 401 -15.19 -30.94 -7.23
CA GLU A 401 -16.51 -30.33 -7.36
C GLU A 401 -17.00 -30.19 -8.81
N GLY A 402 -16.15 -30.48 -9.80
CA GLY A 402 -16.49 -30.33 -11.21
C GLY A 402 -15.29 -30.06 -12.13
N PRO A 403 -15.54 -29.64 -13.38
CA PRO A 403 -14.49 -29.29 -14.31
C PRO A 403 -13.88 -27.95 -13.88
N ILE A 404 -12.56 -27.91 -13.82
CA ILE A 404 -11.82 -26.71 -13.41
C ILE A 404 -11.35 -25.92 -14.64
N GLY A 405 -11.02 -26.60 -15.74
CA GLY A 405 -10.59 -25.96 -16.98
C GLY A 405 -10.44 -26.93 -18.14
N GLN A 406 -10.19 -26.38 -19.32
CA GLN A 406 -9.99 -27.12 -20.56
C GLN A 406 -8.74 -26.63 -21.28
N SER A 407 -7.98 -27.55 -21.90
CA SER A 407 -6.98 -27.19 -22.90
C SER A 407 -7.31 -27.77 -24.27
N PHE A 408 -7.03 -27.00 -25.31
CA PHE A 408 -6.99 -27.46 -26.69
C PHE A 408 -5.55 -27.41 -27.21
N LEU A 409 -4.97 -28.58 -27.50
CA LEU A 409 -3.61 -28.74 -27.98
C LEU A 409 -3.59 -29.08 -29.46
N GLN A 410 -2.64 -28.49 -30.18
CA GLN A 410 -2.30 -28.87 -31.55
C GLN A 410 -0.81 -29.14 -31.64
N ILE A 411 -0.46 -30.39 -31.95
CA ILE A 411 0.92 -30.88 -31.93
C ILE A 411 1.22 -31.57 -33.27
N PRO A 412 2.34 -31.24 -33.95
CA PRO A 412 2.81 -31.96 -35.13
C PRO A 412 3.09 -33.44 -34.84
N MET A 413 2.62 -34.34 -35.70
CA MET A 413 2.79 -35.80 -35.51
C MET A 413 4.27 -36.25 -35.49
N GLU A 414 5.15 -35.51 -36.14
CA GLU A 414 6.60 -35.75 -36.12
C GLU A 414 7.19 -35.67 -34.70
N LEU A 415 6.68 -34.77 -33.85
CA LEU A 415 7.17 -34.63 -32.48
C LEU A 415 6.66 -35.74 -31.55
N ILE A 416 5.46 -36.25 -31.82
CA ILE A 416 4.87 -37.38 -31.07
C ILE A 416 5.63 -38.66 -31.40
N THR A 417 5.78 -38.96 -32.70
CA THR A 417 6.51 -40.14 -33.18
C THR A 417 8.00 -40.09 -32.83
N GLY A 418 8.64 -38.92 -32.93
CA GLY A 418 10.01 -38.68 -32.47
C GLY A 418 10.22 -38.81 -30.95
N SER A 419 9.14 -38.92 -30.18
CA SER A 419 9.18 -39.17 -28.73
C SER A 419 9.00 -40.65 -28.37
N GLY A 420 8.88 -41.53 -29.37
CA GLY A 420 8.72 -42.98 -29.18
C GLY A 420 7.27 -43.43 -29.01
N ILE A 421 6.29 -42.54 -29.22
CA ILE A 421 4.86 -42.87 -29.19
C ILE A 421 4.43 -43.32 -30.59
N ASP A 422 3.68 -44.42 -30.68
CA ASP A 422 3.15 -44.89 -31.96
C ASP A 422 2.18 -43.84 -32.54
N GLY A 423 2.44 -43.41 -33.78
CA GLY A 423 1.61 -42.43 -34.47
C GLY A 423 0.29 -42.99 -35.00
N LYS A 424 0.10 -44.30 -35.07
CA LYS A 424 -1.11 -44.96 -35.58
C LYS A 424 -2.07 -45.36 -34.48
N GLU A 425 -1.55 -45.95 -33.40
CA GLU A 425 -2.30 -46.35 -32.21
C GLU A 425 -1.55 -45.89 -30.96
N PRO A 426 -1.58 -44.59 -30.63
CA PRO A 426 -0.90 -44.07 -29.45
C PRO A 426 -1.56 -44.63 -28.18
N ASP A 427 -0.75 -45.08 -27.22
CA ASP A 427 -1.20 -45.36 -25.86
C ASP A 427 -1.68 -44.05 -25.20
N GLU A 428 -2.92 -44.02 -24.75
CA GLU A 428 -3.56 -42.83 -24.17
C GLU A 428 -2.80 -42.30 -22.95
N GLU A 429 -2.23 -43.19 -22.12
CA GLU A 429 -1.49 -42.76 -20.93
C GLU A 429 -0.16 -42.09 -21.31
N GLN A 430 0.54 -42.64 -22.31
CA GLN A 430 1.77 -42.06 -22.84
C GLN A 430 1.51 -40.74 -23.55
N LEU A 431 0.42 -40.66 -24.31
CA LEU A 431 0.02 -39.46 -25.02
C LEU A 431 -0.36 -38.34 -24.05
N LEU A 432 -1.14 -38.66 -23.00
CA LEU A 432 -1.46 -37.70 -21.94
C LEU A 432 -0.19 -37.25 -21.21
N HIS A 433 0.70 -38.18 -20.83
CA HIS A 433 1.96 -37.84 -20.19
C HIS A 433 2.83 -36.94 -21.08
N PHE A 434 2.84 -37.19 -22.39
CA PHE A 434 3.56 -36.36 -23.35
C PHE A 434 3.01 -34.94 -23.38
N MET A 435 1.69 -34.79 -23.50
CA MET A 435 1.01 -33.50 -23.54
C MET A 435 1.09 -32.71 -22.24
N ASP A 436 1.09 -33.39 -21.09
CA ASP A 436 1.09 -32.75 -19.76
C ASP A 436 2.48 -32.37 -19.28
N SER A 437 3.52 -33.10 -19.70
CA SER A 437 4.84 -32.99 -19.07
C SER A 437 5.98 -32.96 -20.09
N MET A 438 6.09 -33.97 -20.98
CA MET A 438 7.27 -34.08 -21.83
C MET A 438 7.39 -32.93 -22.83
N ILE A 439 6.28 -32.43 -23.37
CA ILE A 439 6.30 -31.37 -24.38
C ILE A 439 6.88 -30.06 -23.83
N TYR A 440 6.56 -29.72 -22.58
CA TYR A 440 7.09 -28.53 -21.90
C TYR A 440 8.56 -28.69 -21.53
N GLN A 441 9.00 -29.91 -21.22
CA GLN A 441 10.41 -30.19 -20.92
C GLN A 441 11.30 -30.08 -22.17
N LYS A 442 10.74 -30.35 -23.35
CA LYS A 442 11.43 -30.24 -24.65
C LYS A 442 11.43 -28.82 -25.21
N ALA A 443 10.53 -27.95 -24.74
CA ALA A 443 10.46 -26.57 -25.18
C ALA A 443 11.54 -25.70 -24.51
N VAL A 444 12.08 -24.73 -25.25
CA VAL A 444 13.07 -23.76 -24.74
C VAL A 444 12.50 -22.36 -24.60
N LYS A 445 11.41 -22.06 -25.30
CA LYS A 445 10.75 -20.76 -25.29
C LYS A 445 9.24 -20.94 -25.46
N ALA A 446 8.46 -20.02 -24.91
CA ALA A 446 7.05 -19.89 -25.22
C ALA A 446 6.70 -18.45 -25.58
N HIS A 447 5.76 -18.29 -26.50
CA HIS A 447 5.04 -17.04 -26.70
C HIS A 447 3.63 -17.23 -26.13
N MET A 448 3.16 -16.29 -25.32
CA MET A 448 1.90 -16.40 -24.62
C MET A 448 1.05 -15.14 -24.81
N THR A 449 -0.24 -15.32 -25.03
CA THR A 449 -1.22 -14.26 -25.15
C THR A 449 -2.39 -14.56 -24.21
N ILE A 450 -2.80 -13.57 -23.42
CA ILE A 450 -3.85 -13.73 -22.40
C ILE A 450 -5.00 -12.80 -22.72
N GLN A 451 -6.23 -13.31 -22.65
CA GLN A 451 -7.47 -12.58 -22.91
C GLN A 451 -8.58 -13.08 -21.99
N VAL A 452 -9.60 -12.26 -21.78
CA VAL A 452 -10.84 -12.67 -21.10
C VAL A 452 -11.90 -12.88 -22.17
N VAL A 453 -12.56 -14.05 -22.13
CA VAL A 453 -13.57 -14.44 -23.13
C VAL A 453 -14.81 -14.97 -22.44
N ALA A 454 -15.96 -14.87 -23.11
CA ALA A 454 -17.17 -15.60 -22.69
C ALA A 454 -17.11 -17.04 -23.23
N ALA A 455 -17.61 -18.00 -22.47
CA ALA A 455 -17.72 -19.39 -22.88
C ALA A 455 -18.58 -19.52 -24.15
N ASP A 456 -18.03 -20.14 -25.18
CA ASP A 456 -18.72 -20.45 -26.44
C ASP A 456 -19.28 -21.87 -26.45
N GLU A 457 -20.08 -22.20 -27.46
CA GLU A 457 -20.74 -23.51 -27.60
C GLU A 457 -19.74 -24.68 -27.56
N GLN A 458 -18.52 -24.48 -28.08
CA GLN A 458 -17.48 -25.51 -28.06
C GLN A 458 -17.00 -25.77 -26.64
N VAL A 459 -16.60 -24.74 -25.88
CA VAL A 459 -16.12 -24.90 -24.50
C VAL A 459 -17.24 -25.41 -23.58
N ILE A 460 -18.47 -24.93 -23.78
CA ILE A 460 -19.67 -25.38 -23.04
C ILE A 460 -19.88 -26.89 -23.23
N SER A 461 -19.74 -27.41 -24.45
CA SER A 461 -19.97 -28.83 -24.73
C SER A 461 -19.01 -29.76 -23.99
N TYR A 462 -17.76 -29.32 -23.74
CA TYR A 462 -16.76 -30.11 -23.03
C TYR A 462 -16.77 -29.90 -21.52
N MET A 463 -16.95 -28.67 -21.06
CA MET A 463 -16.90 -28.31 -19.63
C MET A 463 -18.27 -28.34 -18.94
N ASN A 464 -19.38 -28.45 -19.67
CA ASN A 464 -20.74 -28.41 -19.13
C ASN A 464 -21.00 -27.21 -18.20
N ILE A 465 -20.54 -26.02 -18.63
CA ILE A 465 -20.69 -24.75 -17.90
C ILE A 465 -21.79 -23.88 -18.53
N PRO A 466 -22.40 -22.94 -17.77
CA PRO A 466 -23.41 -22.05 -18.33
C PRO A 466 -22.88 -21.17 -19.47
N GLU A 467 -23.71 -20.93 -20.48
CA GLU A 467 -23.41 -20.00 -21.57
C GLU A 467 -23.15 -18.59 -21.03
N GLY A 468 -22.14 -17.91 -21.58
CA GLY A 468 -21.76 -16.57 -21.15
C GLY A 468 -20.88 -16.54 -19.89
N THR A 469 -20.49 -17.69 -19.33
CA THR A 469 -19.52 -17.74 -18.22
C THR A 469 -18.21 -17.09 -18.64
N VAL A 470 -17.68 -16.19 -17.81
CA VAL A 470 -16.41 -15.50 -18.08
C VAL A 470 -15.25 -16.44 -17.80
N LEU A 471 -14.40 -16.64 -18.81
CA LEU A 471 -13.22 -17.51 -18.75
C LEU A 471 -11.96 -16.70 -19.01
N LEU A 472 -10.87 -17.10 -18.36
CA LEU A 472 -9.55 -16.66 -18.74
C LEU A 472 -9.07 -17.54 -19.90
N HIS A 473 -8.81 -16.95 -21.05
CA HIS A 473 -8.26 -17.62 -22.22
C HIS A 473 -6.78 -17.29 -22.37
N MET A 474 -5.95 -18.32 -22.43
CA MET A 474 -4.52 -18.19 -22.65
C MET A 474 -4.12 -19.00 -23.86
N GLU A 475 -3.54 -18.36 -24.87
CA GLU A 475 -2.95 -19.04 -26.01
C GLU A 475 -1.44 -19.05 -25.84
N GLN A 476 -0.83 -20.24 -25.91
CA GLN A 476 0.59 -20.47 -25.79
C GLN A 476 1.12 -21.18 -27.04
N ILE A 477 2.24 -20.70 -27.59
CA ILE A 477 3.00 -21.38 -28.62
C ILE A 477 4.34 -21.77 -28.02
N LEU A 478 4.61 -23.08 -27.94
CA LEU A 478 5.88 -23.63 -27.49
C LEU A 478 6.86 -23.70 -28.65
N TYR A 479 8.12 -23.37 -28.39
CA TYR A 479 9.21 -23.45 -29.37
C TYR A 479 10.26 -24.45 -28.90
N GLY A 480 10.69 -25.32 -29.81
CA GLY A 480 11.78 -26.27 -29.61
C GLY A 480 13.17 -25.62 -29.61
N PRO A 481 14.23 -26.40 -29.36
CA PRO A 481 15.62 -25.90 -29.30
C PRO A 481 16.13 -25.18 -30.56
N ASP A 482 15.55 -25.50 -31.71
CA ASP A 482 15.84 -24.89 -33.01
C ASP A 482 14.97 -23.65 -33.29
N PHE A 483 14.19 -23.18 -32.30
CA PHE A 483 13.18 -22.13 -32.41
C PHE A 483 12.04 -22.46 -33.41
N SER A 484 11.87 -23.72 -33.78
CA SER A 484 10.68 -24.17 -34.52
C SER A 484 9.47 -24.24 -33.57
N PRO A 485 8.26 -23.90 -34.04
CA PRO A 485 7.05 -24.00 -33.23
C PRO A 485 6.68 -25.47 -33.01
N ALA A 486 6.79 -25.93 -31.76
CA ALA A 486 6.59 -27.32 -31.37
C ALA A 486 5.14 -27.66 -31.03
N ALA A 487 4.40 -26.71 -30.44
CA ALA A 487 2.99 -26.92 -30.13
C ALA A 487 2.24 -25.61 -29.97
N ARG A 488 0.95 -25.64 -30.29
CA ARG A 488 0.01 -24.57 -30.01
C ARG A 488 -0.99 -25.08 -29.00
N ILE A 489 -1.12 -24.36 -27.89
CA ILE A 489 -1.97 -24.74 -26.78
C ILE A 489 -2.88 -23.57 -26.45
N LYS A 490 -4.17 -23.83 -26.32
CA LYS A 490 -5.13 -22.89 -25.74
C LYS A 490 -5.57 -23.44 -24.40
N TYR A 491 -5.62 -22.59 -23.40
CA TYR A 491 -6.16 -22.91 -22.09
C TYR A 491 -7.38 -22.03 -21.84
N TYR A 492 -8.40 -22.63 -21.25
CA TYR A 492 -9.61 -21.98 -20.76
C TYR A 492 -9.72 -22.29 -19.27
N PHE A 493 -9.55 -21.27 -18.44
CA PHE A 493 -9.60 -21.39 -16.98
C PHE A 493 -10.90 -20.81 -16.45
N ILE A 494 -11.50 -21.49 -15.48
CA ILE A 494 -12.51 -20.89 -14.61
C ILE A 494 -11.77 -19.99 -13.60
N PRO A 495 -11.96 -18.66 -13.61
CA PRO A 495 -11.15 -17.73 -12.81
C PRO A 495 -11.11 -18.06 -11.31
N ASP A 496 -12.21 -18.58 -10.76
CA ASP A 496 -12.32 -18.88 -9.34
C ASP A 496 -11.38 -20.02 -8.91
N LYS A 497 -11.09 -20.97 -9.81
CA LYS A 497 -10.34 -22.21 -9.53
C LYS A 497 -8.84 -22.10 -9.79
N TYR A 498 -8.37 -21.01 -10.38
CA TYR A 498 -6.97 -20.85 -10.81
C TYR A 498 -6.31 -19.57 -10.28
N GLN A 499 -5.00 -19.64 -10.08
CA GLN A 499 -4.12 -18.48 -9.86
C GLN A 499 -2.84 -18.70 -10.66
N VAL A 500 -2.64 -17.89 -11.70
CA VAL A 500 -1.45 -17.98 -12.56
C VAL A 500 -0.40 -17.00 -12.05
N ASP A 501 0.77 -17.52 -11.67
CA ASP A 501 1.96 -16.74 -11.32
C ASP A 501 2.99 -16.86 -12.44
N CYS A 502 3.38 -15.70 -12.99
CA CYS A 502 4.31 -15.60 -14.11
C CYS A 502 5.45 -14.64 -13.74
N GLN A 503 6.67 -15.16 -13.68
CA GLN A 503 7.87 -14.34 -13.54
C GLN A 503 8.37 -13.92 -14.93
N LEU A 504 8.29 -12.62 -15.22
CA LEU A 504 8.85 -12.05 -16.45
C LEU A 504 10.34 -11.77 -16.22
N GLN A 505 11.21 -12.54 -16.87
CA GLN A 505 12.63 -12.18 -16.97
C GLN A 505 12.77 -11.02 -17.96
N ALA A 506 13.25 -9.88 -17.46
CA ALA A 506 13.49 -8.66 -18.23
C ALA A 506 14.75 -8.74 -19.08
#